data_AF-A0A2D2C7V6-F1
#
_entry.id   AF-A0A2D2C7V6-F1
#
_cell.length_a   1.000
_cell.length_b   1.000
_cell.length_c   1.000
_cell.angle_alpha   90.00
_cell.angle_beta   90.00
_cell.angle_gamma   90.00
#
_symmetry.space_group_name_H-M   'P 1'
#
loop_
_entity.id
_entity.type
_entity.pdbx_description
1 polymer ?
#
loop_
_entity_poly.entity_id
_entity_poly.type
_entity_poly.pdbx_seq_one_letter_code
_entity_poly.pdbx_strand_id
1 'polypeptide(L)'
;MLVILSTMCETSHLLYHETSIKKLSSRGVTMAIPFRFAFQGGGAKFVTLLAAAKAIYDLEQEDIIQIDHVAGTSAGAIAAGLLASGIDPAIYRNHLRSNGHSYLSKVLKPRNKYHTAFRVFVQGHSLYDHYELRKFIEGILSAGGIDPSITINDTKHNLSIITSDLNARGEKIYCRLKEKSSSQLSAAIANSCSLPIIFKSIRGISENHIVDGGIVNNLPISHISDSFEKSRIVAFSFEKELSSGKNNSLSEYVMSLIDTSINSNIISSMKFLPETNIFKLPNNFSTMSFKEALSSGLDDHFDNVRDKTRASLLSLADQEARLDFKKRNGTKLSRTINEKQSAAEIFNALYREDIEFERLEVCMIMNSLRDKEDPEFRVLDIMHTTYKIPLKNKISGIIPVKVFIASNSGEIDLTASEIEIFDDHGRSINFSVLVGEVRKFSTSYNFPLYIFIKCSDISPDAKYITVRHIDTVENAMPDIFEAKNSKPGKAVSEAIAMICSQPKYNNVEWRVHLPASIMKHVKVSPLNKPDENVHYSGIANGIINEDLQGDQRRPINYRVIQWKSTEPVFEGQAAGFDISLNPF
;
A
#
# COMPACT_ATOMS: atom_id res chain seq x y z
N MET A 1 26.80 -17.20 18.92
CA MET A 1 26.16 -16.15 19.74
C MET A 1 25.41 -15.12 18.88
N LEU A 2 26.05 -14.44 17.92
CA LEU A 2 25.39 -13.51 16.98
C LEU A 2 24.29 -14.14 16.11
N VAL A 3 24.51 -15.35 15.57
CA VAL A 3 23.48 -16.08 14.80
C VAL A 3 22.27 -16.47 15.65
N ILE A 4 22.51 -16.83 16.92
CA ILE A 4 21.45 -17.19 17.89
C ILE A 4 20.64 -15.95 18.27
N LEU A 5 21.29 -14.81 18.49
CA LEU A 5 20.62 -13.54 18.76
C LEU A 5 19.78 -13.06 17.57
N SER A 6 20.26 -13.24 16.33
CA SER A 6 19.48 -12.89 15.12
C SER A 6 18.26 -13.80 14.95
N THR A 7 18.41 -15.11 15.13
CA THR A 7 17.28 -16.06 15.06
C THR A 7 16.26 -15.86 16.19
N MET A 8 16.70 -15.53 17.41
CA MET A 8 15.79 -15.18 18.51
C MET A 8 15.05 -13.86 18.27
N CYS A 9 15.70 -12.86 17.65
CA CYS A 9 15.05 -11.60 17.30
C CYS A 9 14.01 -11.79 16.19
N GLU A 10 14.34 -12.54 15.14
CA GLU A 10 13.42 -12.87 14.04
C GLU A 10 12.21 -13.67 14.52
N THR A 11 12.42 -14.71 15.35
CA THR A 11 11.30 -15.49 15.93
C THR A 11 10.42 -14.65 16.86
N SER A 12 11.01 -13.75 17.65
CA SER A 12 10.25 -12.81 18.48
C SER A 12 9.42 -11.83 17.65
N HIS A 13 9.96 -11.35 16.53
CA HIS A 13 9.24 -10.47 15.59
C HIS A 13 8.08 -11.20 14.90
N LEU A 14 8.29 -12.46 14.49
CA LEU A 14 7.25 -13.29 13.88
C LEU A 14 6.08 -13.55 14.84
N LEU A 15 6.41 -13.94 16.08
CA LEU A 15 5.45 -14.14 17.15
C LEU A 15 4.65 -12.86 17.44
N TYR A 16 5.30 -11.69 17.38
CA TYR A 16 4.63 -10.41 17.55
C TYR A 16 3.56 -10.15 16.48
N HIS A 17 3.89 -10.33 15.19
CA HIS A 17 2.93 -10.10 14.10
C HIS A 17 1.77 -11.09 14.13
N GLU A 18 2.03 -12.39 14.36
CA GLU A 18 0.97 -13.39 14.51
C GLU A 18 0.04 -13.08 15.68
N THR A 19 0.62 -12.71 16.84
CA THR A 19 -0.17 -12.36 18.03
C THR A 19 -0.97 -11.07 17.81
N SER A 20 -0.40 -10.09 17.11
CA SER A 20 -1.07 -8.85 16.71
C SER A 20 -2.30 -9.14 15.84
N ILE A 21 -2.13 -9.94 14.79
CA ILE A 21 -3.22 -10.32 13.87
C ILE A 21 -4.31 -11.09 14.63
N LYS A 22 -3.95 -12.09 15.45
CA LYS A 22 -4.90 -12.86 16.25
C LYS A 22 -5.66 -11.99 17.27
N LYS A 23 -4.97 -11.01 17.88
CA LYS A 23 -5.58 -10.05 18.80
C LYS A 23 -6.55 -9.11 18.08
N LEU A 24 -6.21 -8.63 16.87
CA LEU A 24 -7.12 -7.84 16.03
C LEU A 24 -8.33 -8.66 15.59
N SER A 25 -8.13 -9.95 15.28
CA SER A 25 -9.21 -10.88 14.93
C SER A 25 -10.22 -11.05 16.07
N SER A 26 -9.75 -11.20 17.32
CA SER A 26 -10.62 -11.27 18.51
C SER A 26 -11.46 -10.03 18.78
N ARG A 27 -11.18 -8.90 18.10
CA ARG A 27 -11.89 -7.61 18.22
C ARG A 27 -12.84 -7.32 17.05
N GLY A 28 -13.26 -8.35 16.31
CA GLY A 28 -14.26 -8.23 15.22
C GLY A 28 -13.67 -8.19 13.80
N VAL A 29 -12.39 -8.49 13.62
CA VAL A 29 -11.75 -8.70 12.30
C VAL A 29 -11.71 -10.20 11.99
N THR A 30 -12.88 -10.80 11.82
CA THR A 30 -12.97 -12.22 11.41
C THR A 30 -12.97 -12.35 9.90
N MET A 31 -11.91 -11.92 9.21
CA MET A 31 -11.60 -12.39 7.86
C MET A 31 -10.08 -12.47 7.67
N ALA A 32 -9.60 -13.59 7.15
CA ALA A 32 -8.24 -13.74 6.65
C ALA A 32 -7.97 -12.65 5.59
N ILE A 33 -6.77 -12.07 5.59
CA ILE A 33 -6.48 -10.90 4.74
C ILE A 33 -6.38 -11.33 3.28
N PRO A 34 -7.16 -10.76 2.35
CA PRO A 34 -7.13 -11.18 0.95
C PRO A 34 -5.89 -10.65 0.24
N PHE A 35 -5.10 -11.55 -0.33
CA PHE A 35 -3.92 -11.25 -1.14
C PHE A 35 -4.04 -11.82 -2.55
N ARG A 36 -3.43 -11.13 -3.51
CA ARG A 36 -3.19 -11.62 -4.86
C ARG A 36 -1.70 -11.81 -5.09
N PHE A 37 -1.33 -12.85 -5.81
CA PHE A 37 0.06 -13.23 -6.00
C PHE A 37 0.43 -13.33 -7.48
N ALA A 38 1.51 -12.65 -7.89
CA ALA A 38 2.10 -12.82 -9.22
C ALA A 38 3.47 -13.51 -9.12
N PHE A 39 3.67 -14.58 -9.87
CA PHE A 39 4.94 -15.31 -9.93
C PHE A 39 5.64 -15.11 -11.26
N GLN A 40 6.90 -14.66 -11.18
CA GLN A 40 7.76 -14.50 -12.34
C GLN A 40 8.11 -15.86 -12.99
N GLY A 41 8.30 -15.90 -14.32
CA GLY A 41 8.99 -17.00 -14.98
C GLY A 41 10.50 -17.03 -14.71
N GLY A 42 11.11 -18.21 -14.81
CA GLY A 42 12.54 -18.40 -14.50
C GLY A 42 13.12 -19.80 -14.65
N GLY A 43 12.46 -20.71 -15.38
CA GLY A 43 12.97 -22.07 -15.63
C GLY A 43 13.32 -22.83 -14.33
N ALA A 44 14.60 -23.22 -14.17
CA ALA A 44 15.08 -23.95 -13.00
C ALA A 44 14.90 -23.21 -11.66
N LYS A 45 14.70 -21.88 -11.69
CA LYS A 45 14.35 -21.07 -10.51
C LYS A 45 12.99 -21.46 -9.89
N PHE A 46 12.24 -22.37 -10.50
CA PHE A 46 10.97 -22.89 -9.99
C PHE A 46 11.07 -23.46 -8.56
N VAL A 47 12.21 -24.04 -8.16
CA VAL A 47 12.40 -24.56 -6.80
C VAL A 47 12.33 -23.46 -5.75
N THR A 48 12.84 -22.27 -6.07
CA THR A 48 12.75 -21.07 -5.23
C THR A 48 11.30 -20.55 -5.17
N LEU A 49 10.59 -20.56 -6.30
CA LEU A 49 9.17 -20.15 -6.36
C LEU A 49 8.28 -21.14 -5.59
N LEU A 50 8.61 -22.43 -5.60
CA LEU A 50 7.90 -23.46 -4.84
C LEU A 50 8.04 -23.23 -3.32
N ALA A 51 9.21 -22.78 -2.86
CA ALA A 51 9.42 -22.41 -1.46
C ALA A 51 8.59 -21.18 -1.05
N ALA A 52 8.54 -20.14 -1.90
CA ALA A 52 7.67 -18.98 -1.69
C ALA A 52 6.18 -19.39 -1.68
N ALA A 53 5.79 -20.30 -2.58
CA ALA A 53 4.45 -20.88 -2.57
C ALA A 53 4.14 -21.63 -1.27
N LYS A 54 5.09 -22.39 -0.70
CA LYS A 54 4.88 -23.06 0.59
C LYS A 54 4.53 -22.07 1.70
N ALA A 55 5.23 -20.93 1.75
CA ALA A 55 4.95 -19.91 2.75
C ALA A 55 3.53 -19.33 2.61
N ILE A 56 3.06 -19.10 1.39
CA ILE A 56 1.69 -18.64 1.13
C ILE A 56 0.68 -19.70 1.55
N TYR A 57 0.91 -20.96 1.18
CA TYR A 57 0.04 -22.07 1.55
C TYR A 57 -0.10 -22.20 3.07
N ASP A 58 1.01 -22.13 3.81
CA ASP A 58 1.02 -22.21 5.27
C ASP A 58 0.20 -21.10 5.92
N LEU A 59 0.41 -19.86 5.47
CA LEU A 59 -0.34 -18.72 5.99
C LEU A 59 -1.83 -18.77 5.64
N GLU A 60 -2.21 -19.40 4.52
CA GLU A 60 -3.61 -19.66 4.21
C GLU A 60 -4.20 -20.75 5.12
N GLN A 61 -3.47 -21.84 5.39
CA GLN A 61 -3.94 -22.90 6.30
C GLN A 61 -4.06 -22.41 7.75
N GLU A 62 -3.29 -21.39 8.12
CA GLU A 62 -3.36 -20.72 9.43
C GLU A 62 -4.44 -19.63 9.52
N ASP A 63 -5.27 -19.47 8.47
CA ASP A 63 -6.31 -18.43 8.34
C ASP A 63 -5.79 -16.98 8.49
N ILE A 64 -4.49 -16.76 8.23
CA ILE A 64 -3.88 -15.43 8.31
C ILE A 64 -4.13 -14.65 7.01
N ILE A 65 -3.97 -15.33 5.88
CA ILE A 65 -4.24 -14.76 4.55
C ILE A 65 -5.28 -15.59 3.80
N GLN A 66 -5.94 -14.98 2.84
CA GLN A 66 -6.79 -15.65 1.87
C GLN A 66 -6.24 -15.40 0.47
N ILE A 67 -6.07 -16.46 -0.31
CA ILE A 67 -5.65 -16.33 -1.70
C ILE A 67 -6.86 -15.93 -2.55
N ASP A 68 -6.88 -14.67 -3.00
CA ASP A 68 -7.93 -14.13 -3.89
C ASP A 68 -7.66 -14.50 -5.36
N HIS A 69 -6.43 -14.30 -5.82
CA HIS A 69 -6.01 -14.60 -7.19
C HIS A 69 -4.51 -14.91 -7.26
N VAL A 70 -4.14 -15.94 -8.01
CA VAL A 70 -2.74 -16.25 -8.34
C VAL A 70 -2.50 -16.18 -9.84
N ALA A 71 -1.42 -15.53 -10.25
CA ALA A 71 -1.00 -15.48 -11.64
C ALA A 71 0.45 -15.92 -11.80
N GLY A 72 0.76 -16.55 -12.92
CA GLY A 72 2.12 -17.02 -13.17
C GLY A 72 2.45 -17.20 -14.65
N THR A 73 3.75 -17.09 -14.93
CA THR A 73 4.34 -17.30 -16.25
C THR A 73 5.44 -18.36 -16.16
N SER A 74 5.50 -19.32 -17.08
CA SER A 74 6.55 -20.35 -17.13
C SER A 74 6.72 -21.10 -15.79
N ALA A 75 7.91 -21.12 -15.20
CA ALA A 75 8.15 -21.63 -13.84
C ALA A 75 7.18 -21.06 -12.77
N GLY A 76 6.80 -19.79 -12.90
CA GLY A 76 5.79 -19.17 -12.04
C GLY A 76 4.38 -19.70 -12.28
N ALA A 77 4.05 -20.15 -13.50
CA ALA A 77 2.76 -20.80 -13.79
C ALA A 77 2.64 -22.16 -13.11
N ILE A 78 3.76 -22.88 -12.94
CA ILE A 78 3.80 -24.08 -12.10
C ILE A 78 3.43 -23.68 -10.68
N ALA A 79 4.21 -22.82 -10.02
CA ALA A 79 3.93 -22.40 -8.64
C ALA A 79 2.49 -21.88 -8.45
N ALA A 80 2.02 -21.05 -9.38
CA ALA A 80 0.66 -20.50 -9.38
C ALA A 80 -0.42 -21.58 -9.51
N GLY A 81 -0.25 -22.52 -10.43
CA GLY A 81 -1.20 -23.61 -10.64
C GLY A 81 -1.30 -24.55 -9.44
N LEU A 82 -0.17 -24.85 -8.79
CA LEU A 82 -0.15 -25.70 -7.59
C LEU A 82 -0.85 -25.02 -6.41
N LEU A 83 -0.53 -23.74 -6.16
CA LEU A 83 -1.21 -22.93 -5.15
C LEU A 83 -2.71 -22.82 -5.42
N ALA A 84 -3.07 -22.49 -6.66
CA ALA A 84 -4.47 -22.33 -7.02
C ALA A 84 -5.25 -23.65 -6.91
N SER A 85 -4.59 -24.80 -7.07
CA SER A 85 -5.19 -26.13 -6.86
C SER A 85 -5.34 -26.49 -5.38
N GLY A 86 -4.78 -25.70 -4.45
CA GLY A 86 -4.87 -25.95 -3.00
C GLY A 86 -4.01 -27.11 -2.52
N ILE A 87 -3.00 -27.53 -3.28
CA ILE A 87 -2.11 -28.62 -2.90
C ILE A 87 -0.91 -28.06 -2.12
N ASP A 88 -0.55 -28.72 -1.01
CA ASP A 88 0.65 -28.39 -0.23
C ASP A 88 1.93 -28.47 -1.10
N PRO A 89 2.67 -27.35 -1.26
CA PRO A 89 3.94 -27.32 -1.96
C PRO A 89 4.98 -28.35 -1.49
N ALA A 90 4.92 -28.81 -0.24
CA ALA A 90 5.82 -29.83 0.30
C ALA A 90 5.61 -31.22 -0.32
N ILE A 91 4.39 -31.56 -0.77
CA ILE A 91 4.13 -32.82 -1.47
C ILE A 91 4.95 -32.88 -2.76
N TYR A 92 5.00 -31.77 -3.50
CA TYR A 92 5.78 -31.71 -4.73
C TYR A 92 7.27 -31.64 -4.46
N ARG A 93 7.71 -30.94 -3.42
CA ARG A 93 9.11 -30.98 -2.97
C ARG A 93 9.56 -32.44 -2.79
N ASN A 94 8.75 -33.26 -2.11
CA ASN A 94 9.04 -34.69 -1.92
C ASN A 94 8.96 -35.48 -3.23
N HIS A 95 7.95 -35.22 -4.08
CA HIS A 95 7.85 -35.86 -5.39
C HIS A 95 9.06 -35.56 -6.28
N LEU A 96 9.57 -34.33 -6.26
CA LEU A 96 10.74 -33.89 -7.01
C LEU A 96 12.03 -34.50 -6.47
N ARG A 97 12.16 -34.67 -5.15
CA ARG A 97 13.28 -35.42 -4.56
C ARG A 97 13.31 -36.87 -5.04
N SER A 98 12.16 -37.54 -5.07
CA SER A 98 12.08 -38.95 -5.46
C SER A 98 12.16 -39.18 -6.97
N ASN A 99 11.51 -38.32 -7.76
CA ASN A 99 11.28 -38.58 -9.19
C ASN A 99 11.88 -37.51 -10.12
N GLY A 100 12.32 -36.37 -9.58
CA GLY A 100 12.79 -35.23 -10.37
C GLY A 100 13.94 -35.59 -11.32
N HIS A 101 14.92 -36.37 -10.87
CA HIS A 101 16.00 -36.85 -11.73
C HIS A 101 15.51 -37.77 -12.87
N SER A 102 14.48 -38.58 -12.63
CA SER A 102 13.88 -39.44 -13.65
C SER A 102 13.19 -38.61 -14.74
N TYR A 103 12.35 -37.64 -14.35
CA TYR A 103 11.75 -36.69 -15.31
C TYR A 103 12.82 -35.90 -16.04
N LEU A 104 13.82 -35.40 -15.33
CA LEU A 104 14.91 -34.64 -15.93
C LEU A 104 15.66 -35.46 -16.97
N SER A 105 15.89 -36.75 -16.74
CA SER A 105 16.56 -37.63 -17.71
C SER A 105 15.72 -37.91 -18.97
N LYS A 106 14.38 -37.92 -18.83
CA LYS A 106 13.44 -38.11 -19.95
C LYS A 106 13.33 -36.84 -20.79
N VAL A 107 13.34 -35.69 -20.14
CA VAL A 107 13.28 -34.36 -20.75
C VAL A 107 14.63 -33.97 -21.35
N LEU A 108 15.72 -34.01 -20.58
CA LEU A 108 17.10 -33.70 -20.96
C LEU A 108 17.85 -34.97 -21.42
N LYS A 109 17.58 -35.45 -22.64
CA LYS A 109 18.36 -36.57 -23.21
C LYS A 109 19.74 -36.08 -23.66
N PRO A 110 20.87 -36.54 -23.07
CA PRO A 110 22.19 -36.17 -23.56
C PRO A 110 22.38 -36.72 -24.98
N ARG A 111 22.58 -35.85 -25.95
CA ARG A 111 22.80 -36.21 -27.37
C ARG A 111 23.93 -35.39 -27.98
N ASN A 112 24.60 -35.95 -28.98
CA ASN A 112 25.70 -35.31 -29.71
C ASN A 112 25.29 -33.93 -30.25
N LYS A 113 26.10 -32.90 -30.00
CA LYS A 113 25.91 -31.51 -30.43
C LYS A 113 25.55 -31.37 -31.92
N TYR A 114 26.15 -32.17 -32.80
CA TYR A 114 25.88 -32.13 -34.25
C TYR A 114 24.50 -32.71 -34.60
N HIS A 115 24.12 -33.79 -33.94
CA HIS A 115 22.80 -34.40 -34.10
C HIS A 115 21.70 -33.47 -33.56
N THR A 116 21.96 -32.81 -32.44
CA THR A 116 21.06 -31.79 -31.86
C THR A 116 20.91 -30.59 -32.80
N ALA A 117 22.00 -30.06 -33.35
CA ALA A 117 21.95 -28.96 -34.30
C ALA A 117 21.20 -29.34 -35.59
N PHE A 118 21.46 -30.51 -36.16
CA PHE A 118 20.74 -31.02 -37.33
C PHE A 118 19.23 -31.19 -37.04
N ARG A 119 18.89 -31.77 -35.89
CA ARG A 119 17.50 -31.98 -35.48
C ARG A 119 16.72 -30.66 -35.28
N VAL A 120 17.37 -29.64 -34.72
CA VAL A 120 16.73 -28.34 -34.47
C VAL A 120 16.65 -27.49 -35.73
N PHE A 121 17.78 -27.28 -36.42
CA PHE A 121 17.86 -26.32 -37.53
C PHE A 121 17.47 -26.91 -38.88
N VAL A 122 17.65 -28.23 -39.08
CA VAL A 122 17.32 -28.89 -40.36
C VAL A 122 15.98 -29.63 -40.25
N GLN A 123 15.74 -30.37 -39.17
CA GLN A 123 14.49 -31.12 -39.01
C GLN A 123 13.36 -30.34 -38.32
N GLY A 124 13.68 -29.19 -37.69
CA GLY A 124 12.69 -28.31 -37.06
C GLY A 124 12.06 -28.88 -35.78
N HIS A 125 12.71 -29.84 -35.11
CA HIS A 125 12.26 -30.41 -33.83
C HIS A 125 12.76 -29.59 -32.62
N SER A 126 12.10 -29.72 -31.47
CA SER A 126 12.51 -29.06 -30.21
C SER A 126 13.66 -29.79 -29.53
N LEU A 127 14.43 -29.07 -28.71
CA LEU A 127 15.48 -29.66 -27.88
C LEU A 127 14.90 -30.69 -26.88
N TYR A 128 13.76 -30.34 -26.28
CA TYR A 128 13.06 -31.13 -25.27
C TYR A 128 11.61 -31.43 -25.69
N ASP A 129 11.05 -32.48 -25.10
CA ASP A 129 9.73 -32.98 -25.46
C ASP A 129 8.62 -32.29 -24.65
N HIS A 130 7.75 -31.57 -25.33
CA HIS A 130 6.59 -30.91 -24.74
C HIS A 130 5.61 -31.91 -24.11
N TYR A 131 5.49 -33.11 -24.67
CA TYR A 131 4.62 -34.15 -24.14
C TYR A 131 5.12 -34.68 -22.78
N GLU A 132 6.44 -34.85 -22.64
CA GLU A 132 7.04 -35.25 -21.36
C GLU A 132 6.95 -34.15 -20.30
N LEU A 133 7.04 -32.87 -20.70
CA LEU A 133 6.79 -31.74 -19.80
C LEU A 133 5.35 -31.73 -19.27
N ARG A 134 4.38 -31.99 -20.16
CA ARG A 134 2.97 -32.12 -19.76
C ARG A 134 2.77 -33.29 -18.80
N LYS A 135 3.33 -34.47 -19.10
CA LYS A 135 3.27 -35.64 -18.21
C LYS A 135 3.90 -35.38 -16.84
N PHE A 136 4.98 -34.60 -16.80
CA PHE A 136 5.59 -34.19 -15.55
C PHE A 136 4.62 -33.35 -14.70
N ILE A 137 3.90 -32.41 -15.31
CA ILE A 137 2.88 -31.60 -14.61
C ILE A 137 1.70 -32.48 -14.18
N GLU A 138 1.23 -33.40 -15.01
CA GLU A 138 0.18 -34.36 -14.66
C GLU A 138 0.60 -35.28 -13.50
N GLY A 139 1.86 -35.73 -13.47
CA GLY A 139 2.42 -36.52 -12.37
C GLY A 139 2.52 -35.74 -11.05
N ILE A 140 2.87 -34.46 -11.14
CA ILE A 140 2.84 -33.51 -10.02
C ILE A 140 1.42 -33.39 -9.46
N LEU A 141 0.42 -33.08 -10.30
CA LEU A 141 -0.98 -32.97 -9.87
C LEU A 141 -1.49 -34.27 -9.23
N SER A 142 -1.19 -35.41 -9.84
CA SER A 142 -1.57 -36.74 -9.33
C SER A 142 -0.96 -37.01 -7.95
N ALA A 143 0.31 -36.64 -7.75
CA ALA A 143 0.99 -36.80 -6.46
C ALA A 143 0.34 -35.96 -5.36
N GLY A 144 -0.24 -34.81 -5.73
CA GLY A 144 -1.06 -33.97 -4.86
C GLY A 144 -2.50 -34.45 -4.65
N GLY A 145 -2.89 -35.60 -5.22
CA GLY A 145 -4.24 -36.13 -5.12
C GLY A 145 -5.27 -35.46 -6.04
N ILE A 146 -4.82 -34.67 -7.03
CA ILE A 146 -5.69 -34.00 -7.99
C ILE A 146 -5.70 -34.76 -9.30
N ASP A 147 -6.90 -34.96 -9.85
CA ASP A 147 -7.09 -35.59 -11.16
C ASP A 147 -6.40 -34.73 -12.24
N PRO A 148 -5.45 -35.28 -13.03
CA PRO A 148 -4.81 -34.56 -14.13
C PRO A 148 -5.76 -34.01 -15.20
N SER A 149 -7.01 -34.51 -15.24
CA SER A 149 -8.05 -34.07 -16.16
C SER A 149 -8.67 -32.72 -15.80
N ILE A 150 -8.39 -32.18 -14.60
CA ILE A 150 -8.96 -30.89 -14.16
C ILE A 150 -8.63 -29.76 -15.13
N THR A 151 -9.58 -28.84 -15.24
CA THR A 151 -9.45 -27.58 -15.98
C THR A 151 -9.10 -26.43 -15.04
N ILE A 152 -8.76 -25.29 -15.62
CA ILE A 152 -8.50 -24.07 -14.85
C ILE A 152 -9.74 -23.61 -14.05
N ASN A 153 -10.94 -23.96 -14.50
CA ASN A 153 -12.16 -23.59 -13.78
C ASN A 153 -12.36 -24.37 -12.47
N ASP A 154 -11.71 -25.54 -12.37
CA ASP A 154 -11.84 -26.48 -11.26
C ASP A 154 -10.85 -26.17 -10.12
N THR A 155 -9.96 -25.19 -10.29
CA THR A 155 -9.01 -24.81 -9.24
C THR A 155 -9.73 -24.22 -8.02
N LYS A 156 -9.15 -24.36 -6.82
CA LYS A 156 -9.67 -23.78 -5.58
C LYS A 156 -9.69 -22.26 -5.66
N HIS A 157 -8.59 -21.63 -6.06
CA HIS A 157 -8.44 -20.17 -6.15
C HIS A 157 -8.56 -19.68 -7.60
N ASN A 158 -8.72 -18.36 -7.77
CA ASN A 158 -8.65 -17.76 -9.11
C ASN A 158 -7.23 -17.87 -9.65
N LEU A 159 -7.13 -18.28 -10.92
CA LEU A 159 -5.86 -18.54 -11.59
C LEU A 159 -5.80 -17.83 -12.93
N SER A 160 -4.65 -17.22 -13.22
CA SER A 160 -4.26 -16.75 -14.55
C SER A 160 -2.91 -17.33 -14.95
N ILE A 161 -2.87 -18.07 -16.06
CA ILE A 161 -1.64 -18.60 -16.65
C ILE A 161 -1.36 -17.87 -17.96
N ILE A 162 -0.16 -17.30 -18.07
CA ILE A 162 0.19 -16.43 -19.19
C ILE A 162 0.98 -17.20 -20.23
N THR A 163 0.62 -17.03 -21.50
CA THR A 163 1.32 -17.58 -22.65
C THR A 163 1.46 -16.52 -23.74
N SER A 164 2.38 -16.71 -24.68
CA SER A 164 2.54 -15.82 -25.84
C SER A 164 1.95 -16.48 -27.07
N ASP A 165 1.05 -15.80 -27.77
CA ASP A 165 0.49 -16.25 -29.05
C ASP A 165 1.21 -15.56 -30.20
N LEU A 166 1.98 -16.35 -30.96
CA LEU A 166 2.78 -15.85 -32.08
C LEU A 166 1.93 -15.41 -33.28
N ASN A 167 0.70 -15.92 -33.44
CA ASN A 167 -0.22 -15.48 -34.49
C ASN A 167 -0.86 -14.15 -34.13
N ALA A 168 -1.37 -14.03 -32.91
CA ALA A 168 -1.96 -12.79 -32.42
C ALA A 168 -0.89 -11.70 -32.16
N ARG A 169 0.39 -12.08 -32.09
CA ARG A 169 1.53 -11.22 -31.69
C ARG A 169 1.32 -10.56 -30.33
N GLY A 170 0.73 -11.32 -29.41
CA GLY A 170 0.33 -10.83 -28.10
C GLY A 170 0.25 -11.94 -27.07
N GLU A 171 -0.31 -11.64 -25.92
CA GLU A 171 -0.54 -12.62 -24.87
C GLU A 171 -1.82 -13.42 -25.12
N LYS A 172 -1.79 -14.71 -24.76
CA LYS A 172 -2.97 -15.52 -24.54
C LYS A 172 -2.99 -15.93 -23.08
N ILE A 173 -4.11 -15.69 -22.42
CA ILE A 173 -4.27 -15.91 -21.00
C ILE A 173 -5.26 -17.05 -20.81
N TYR A 174 -4.84 -18.06 -20.06
CA TYR A 174 -5.77 -19.05 -19.55
C TYR A 174 -6.23 -18.58 -18.17
N CYS A 175 -7.48 -18.14 -18.05
CA CYS A 175 -8.02 -17.52 -16.86
C CYS A 175 -9.27 -18.24 -16.36
N ARG A 176 -9.53 -18.20 -15.06
CA ARG A 176 -10.81 -18.64 -14.48
C ARG A 176 -11.91 -17.58 -14.59
N LEU A 177 -11.56 -16.30 -14.52
CA LEU A 177 -12.51 -15.19 -14.33
C LEU A 177 -12.97 -14.50 -15.61
N LYS A 178 -12.06 -14.18 -16.54
CA LYS A 178 -12.37 -13.36 -17.74
C LYS A 178 -12.91 -14.16 -18.92
N GLU A 179 -12.40 -15.37 -19.11
CA GLU A 179 -12.82 -16.30 -20.16
C GLU A 179 -12.80 -17.68 -19.55
N LYS A 180 -13.96 -18.30 -19.25
CA LYS A 180 -14.02 -19.67 -18.68
C LYS A 180 -13.26 -20.62 -19.61
N SER A 181 -12.00 -20.87 -19.30
CA SER A 181 -11.15 -21.72 -20.12
C SER A 181 -11.43 -23.17 -19.74
N SER A 182 -12.03 -23.94 -20.65
CA SER A 182 -12.15 -25.40 -20.51
C SER A 182 -10.81 -26.12 -20.74
N SER A 183 -9.71 -25.36 -20.86
CA SER A 183 -8.38 -25.92 -21.02
C SER A 183 -7.97 -26.67 -19.77
N GLN A 184 -7.44 -27.88 -19.97
CA GLN A 184 -6.82 -28.66 -18.90
C GLN A 184 -5.69 -27.85 -18.26
N LEU A 185 -5.63 -27.86 -16.93
CA LEU A 185 -4.65 -27.11 -16.17
C LEU A 185 -3.22 -27.50 -16.57
N SER A 186 -2.97 -28.81 -16.68
CA SER A 186 -1.67 -29.36 -17.10
C SER A 186 -1.23 -28.86 -18.47
N ALA A 187 -2.15 -28.76 -19.42
CA ALA A 187 -1.88 -28.25 -20.76
C ALA A 187 -1.59 -26.74 -20.76
N ALA A 188 -2.33 -25.96 -19.97
CA ALA A 188 -2.09 -24.51 -19.85
C ALA A 188 -0.72 -24.20 -19.23
N ILE A 189 -0.35 -24.90 -18.14
CA ILE A 189 0.97 -24.77 -17.52
C ILE A 189 2.08 -25.21 -18.49
N ALA A 190 1.91 -26.33 -19.19
CA ALA A 190 2.88 -26.82 -20.17
C ALA A 190 3.08 -25.82 -21.32
N ASN A 191 1.99 -25.23 -21.83
CA ASN A 191 2.05 -24.17 -22.83
C ASN A 191 2.81 -22.94 -22.32
N SER A 192 2.58 -22.53 -21.07
CA SER A 192 3.29 -21.42 -20.43
C SER A 192 4.78 -21.67 -20.21
N CYS A 193 5.20 -22.93 -20.09
CA CYS A 193 6.60 -23.33 -19.98
C CYS A 193 7.26 -23.63 -21.35
N SER A 194 6.55 -23.43 -22.46
CA SER A 194 7.00 -23.86 -23.80
C SER A 194 7.94 -22.87 -24.46
N LEU A 195 9.16 -22.72 -23.90
CA LEU A 195 10.18 -21.83 -24.46
C LEU A 195 10.44 -22.17 -25.93
N PRO A 196 10.43 -21.18 -26.85
CA PRO A 196 10.73 -21.41 -28.25
C PRO A 196 12.07 -22.13 -28.43
N ILE A 197 12.15 -23.06 -29.38
CA ILE A 197 13.33 -23.87 -29.72
C ILE A 197 13.68 -24.92 -28.65
N ILE A 198 13.50 -24.58 -27.37
CA ILE A 198 13.77 -25.44 -26.23
C ILE A 198 12.69 -26.51 -26.08
N PHE A 199 11.44 -26.11 -25.79
CA PHE A 199 10.31 -27.03 -25.59
C PHE A 199 9.32 -26.99 -26.76
N LYS A 200 9.33 -25.92 -27.55
CA LYS A 200 8.48 -25.76 -28.73
C LYS A 200 9.29 -25.83 -30.01
N SER A 201 8.93 -26.74 -30.91
CA SER A 201 9.64 -26.97 -32.17
C SER A 201 9.14 -26.03 -33.27
N ILE A 202 9.93 -25.79 -34.33
CA ILE A 202 9.50 -24.95 -35.46
C ILE A 202 8.25 -25.52 -36.12
N ARG A 203 8.16 -26.86 -36.23
CA ARG A 203 6.95 -27.56 -36.71
C ARG A 203 5.77 -27.44 -35.73
N GLY A 204 6.04 -27.50 -34.43
CA GLY A 204 5.01 -27.37 -33.40
C GLY A 204 4.45 -25.95 -33.29
N ILE A 205 5.19 -24.93 -33.73
CA ILE A 205 4.69 -23.56 -33.83
C ILE A 205 3.62 -23.46 -34.93
N SER A 206 3.78 -24.13 -36.07
CA SER A 206 2.77 -24.10 -37.14
C SER A 206 1.47 -24.83 -36.80
N GLU A 207 1.49 -25.78 -35.86
CA GLU A 207 0.30 -26.51 -35.40
C GLU A 207 -0.38 -25.81 -34.21
N ASN A 208 0.42 -25.17 -33.34
CA ASN A 208 -0.06 -24.41 -32.20
C ASN A 208 0.90 -23.25 -31.92
N HIS A 209 0.47 -22.03 -32.17
CA HIS A 209 1.31 -20.83 -32.12
C HIS A 209 1.59 -20.32 -30.69
N ILE A 210 1.16 -21.05 -29.66
CA ILE A 210 1.35 -20.69 -28.26
C ILE A 210 2.73 -21.09 -27.75
N VAL A 211 3.49 -20.15 -27.21
CA VAL A 211 4.80 -20.38 -26.57
C VAL A 211 4.85 -19.79 -25.16
N ASP A 212 5.99 -19.92 -24.50
CA ASP A 212 6.22 -19.39 -23.16
C ASP A 212 5.79 -17.92 -23.04
N GLY A 213 5.06 -17.61 -21.97
CA GLY A 213 4.53 -16.27 -21.71
C GLY A 213 5.61 -15.25 -21.38
N GLY A 214 6.83 -15.69 -21.03
CA GLY A 214 7.92 -14.85 -20.59
C GLY A 214 8.39 -13.85 -21.65
N ILE A 215 8.14 -14.13 -22.93
CA ILE A 215 8.45 -13.22 -24.04
C ILE A 215 7.62 -11.94 -23.95
N VAL A 216 6.33 -12.07 -23.66
CA VAL A 216 5.38 -10.95 -23.64
C VAL A 216 5.21 -10.38 -22.24
N ASN A 217 5.01 -11.25 -21.24
CA ASN A 217 4.70 -10.84 -19.87
C ASN A 217 5.23 -11.87 -18.86
N ASN A 218 6.47 -11.67 -18.40
CA ASN A 218 7.13 -12.61 -17.51
C ASN A 218 6.79 -12.41 -16.03
N LEU A 219 6.14 -11.31 -15.65
CA LEU A 219 5.65 -11.04 -14.29
C LEU A 219 4.23 -10.44 -14.35
N PRO A 220 3.18 -11.28 -14.26
CA PRO A 220 1.83 -10.92 -14.73
C PRO A 220 1.00 -10.12 -13.71
N ILE A 221 1.49 -8.95 -13.32
CA ILE A 221 0.81 -8.04 -12.37
C ILE A 221 -0.47 -7.45 -12.97
N SER A 222 -0.42 -7.04 -14.24
CA SER A 222 -1.53 -6.39 -14.95
C SER A 222 -2.81 -7.23 -15.00
N HIS A 223 -2.70 -8.56 -14.87
CA HIS A 223 -3.80 -9.52 -14.97
C HIS A 223 -4.48 -9.85 -13.66
N ILE A 224 -3.92 -9.33 -12.57
CA ILE A 224 -4.48 -9.44 -11.22
C ILE A 224 -4.77 -8.05 -10.63
N SER A 225 -4.57 -7.01 -11.42
CA SER A 225 -4.75 -5.60 -11.04
C SER A 225 -6.10 -4.99 -11.43
N ASP A 226 -6.96 -5.73 -12.16
CA ASP A 226 -8.25 -5.22 -12.67
C ASP A 226 -9.22 -4.72 -11.57
N SER A 227 -8.91 -5.00 -10.30
CA SER A 227 -9.62 -4.44 -9.15
C SER A 227 -8.63 -4.21 -8.01
N PHE A 228 -7.77 -3.19 -8.12
CA PHE A 228 -6.96 -2.67 -7.01
C PHE A 228 -7.79 -2.40 -5.73
N GLU A 229 -9.11 -2.30 -5.85
CA GLU A 229 -10.07 -2.00 -4.78
C GLU A 229 -10.28 -3.12 -3.74
N LYS A 230 -9.91 -4.40 -4.01
CA LYS A 230 -10.33 -5.52 -3.13
C LYS A 230 -9.24 -6.23 -2.34
N SER A 231 -8.00 -6.33 -2.85
CA SER A 231 -6.96 -7.21 -2.28
C SER A 231 -5.56 -6.67 -2.59
N ARG A 232 -4.63 -6.75 -1.63
CA ARG A 232 -3.23 -6.33 -1.86
C ARG A 232 -2.53 -7.31 -2.82
N ILE A 233 -1.81 -6.77 -3.80
CA ILE A 233 -1.03 -7.57 -4.76
C ILE A 233 0.41 -7.69 -4.27
N VAL A 234 0.95 -8.92 -4.23
CA VAL A 234 2.35 -9.23 -3.96
C VAL A 234 2.96 -9.95 -5.17
N ALA A 235 4.11 -9.47 -5.62
CA ALA A 235 4.81 -10.01 -6.78
C ALA A 235 6.13 -10.68 -6.38
N PHE A 236 6.36 -11.91 -6.82
CA PHE A 236 7.60 -12.65 -6.61
C PHE A 236 8.49 -12.53 -7.84
N SER A 237 9.68 -11.98 -7.62
CA SER A 237 10.72 -11.81 -8.62
C SER A 237 12.06 -12.24 -8.03
N PHE A 238 13.15 -12.11 -8.77
CA PHE A 238 14.48 -12.50 -8.34
C PHE A 238 15.40 -11.29 -8.16
N GLU A 239 16.40 -11.46 -7.31
CA GLU A 239 17.54 -10.56 -7.22
C GLU A 239 18.28 -10.46 -8.57
N LYS A 240 18.80 -9.26 -8.88
CA LYS A 240 19.51 -9.03 -10.15
C LYS A 240 20.77 -9.89 -10.21
N GLU A 241 20.92 -10.63 -11.30
CA GLU A 241 22.21 -11.22 -11.67
C GLU A 241 23.18 -10.11 -12.06
N LEU A 242 24.38 -10.10 -11.48
CA LEU A 242 25.49 -9.30 -11.97
C LEU A 242 25.95 -9.91 -13.29
N SER A 243 25.65 -9.27 -14.41
CA SER A 243 26.00 -9.78 -15.74
C SER A 243 27.52 -9.92 -15.87
N SER A 244 28.02 -11.14 -16.01
CA SER A 244 29.42 -11.39 -16.40
C SER A 244 29.57 -11.13 -17.90
N GLY A 245 30.04 -9.94 -18.25
CA GLY A 245 30.24 -9.54 -19.62
C GLY A 245 31.34 -10.35 -20.31
N LYS A 246 30.94 -11.25 -21.23
CA LYS A 246 31.65 -11.62 -22.46
C LYS A 246 30.75 -12.53 -23.30
N ASN A 247 30.27 -12.01 -24.43
CA ASN A 247 29.52 -12.77 -25.42
C ASN A 247 30.49 -13.26 -26.50
N ASN A 248 30.80 -14.57 -26.52
CA ASN A 248 31.76 -15.14 -27.46
C ASN A 248 31.10 -16.11 -28.48
N SER A 249 29.78 -16.31 -28.42
CA SER A 249 29.05 -17.21 -29.35
C SER A 249 27.69 -16.67 -29.82
N LEU A 250 27.22 -17.15 -30.98
CA LEU A 250 25.90 -16.81 -31.55
C LEU A 250 24.74 -17.21 -30.63
N SER A 251 24.86 -18.34 -29.92
CA SER A 251 23.85 -18.80 -28.96
C SER A 251 23.74 -17.89 -27.75
N GLU A 252 24.88 -17.44 -27.20
CA GLU A 252 24.90 -16.47 -26.08
C GLU A 252 24.31 -15.13 -26.51
N TYR A 253 24.57 -14.70 -27.75
CA TYR A 253 23.97 -13.49 -28.29
C TYR A 253 22.44 -13.59 -28.41
N VAL A 254 21.91 -14.69 -28.98
CA VAL A 254 20.46 -14.90 -29.09
C VAL A 254 19.79 -15.00 -27.72
N MET A 255 20.41 -15.70 -26.77
CA MET A 255 19.89 -15.77 -25.39
C MET A 255 19.93 -14.40 -24.72
N SER A 256 21.00 -13.61 -24.92
CA SER A 256 21.08 -12.24 -24.40
C SER A 256 19.94 -11.35 -24.93
N LEU A 257 19.55 -11.51 -26.21
CA LEU A 257 18.40 -10.77 -26.77
C LEU A 257 17.08 -11.20 -26.11
N ILE A 258 16.86 -12.50 -25.95
CA ILE A 258 15.68 -13.05 -25.29
C ILE A 258 15.61 -12.57 -23.83
N ASP A 259 16.71 -12.73 -23.08
CA ASP A 259 16.82 -12.31 -21.68
C ASP A 259 16.64 -10.80 -21.53
N THR A 260 17.13 -10.00 -22.48
CA THR A 260 16.91 -8.54 -22.50
C THR A 260 15.43 -8.20 -22.68
N SER A 261 14.73 -8.87 -23.60
CA SER A 261 13.28 -8.70 -23.79
C SER A 261 12.50 -9.07 -22.53
N ILE A 262 12.83 -10.21 -21.93
CA ILE A 262 12.25 -10.70 -20.67
C ILE A 262 12.49 -9.68 -19.54
N ASN A 263 13.74 -9.25 -19.33
CA ASN A 263 14.08 -8.29 -18.27
C ASN A 263 13.38 -6.94 -18.46
N SER A 264 13.25 -6.47 -19.71
CA SER A 264 12.52 -5.22 -20.01
C SER A 264 11.04 -5.30 -19.60
N ASN A 265 10.38 -6.43 -19.86
CA ASN A 265 8.99 -6.62 -19.46
C ASN A 265 8.82 -6.78 -17.94
N ILE A 266 9.77 -7.41 -17.25
CA ILE A 266 9.77 -7.53 -15.79
C ILE A 266 9.90 -6.14 -15.15
N ILE A 267 10.89 -5.35 -15.59
CA ILE A 267 11.14 -4.00 -15.06
C ILE A 267 9.91 -3.12 -15.27
N SER A 268 9.27 -3.21 -16.44
CA SER A 268 8.06 -2.45 -16.74
C SER A 268 6.89 -2.88 -15.85
N SER A 269 6.74 -4.18 -15.60
CA SER A 269 5.67 -4.72 -14.74
C SER A 269 5.83 -4.32 -13.27
N MET A 270 7.07 -4.25 -12.76
CA MET A 270 7.34 -3.85 -11.38
C MET A 270 6.91 -2.41 -11.08
N LYS A 271 6.91 -1.52 -12.08
CA LYS A 271 6.51 -0.12 -11.89
C LYS A 271 5.04 0.04 -11.47
N PHE A 272 4.21 -0.99 -11.65
CA PHE A 272 2.80 -0.97 -11.24
C PHE A 272 2.61 -1.23 -9.74
N LEU A 273 3.63 -1.65 -9.01
CA LEU A 273 3.55 -1.95 -7.58
C LEU A 273 4.57 -1.14 -6.76
N PRO A 274 4.26 -0.79 -5.51
CA PRO A 274 5.26 -0.27 -4.60
C PRO A 274 6.33 -1.34 -4.31
N GLU A 275 7.56 -0.91 -4.03
CA GLU A 275 8.68 -1.84 -3.79
C GLU A 275 8.40 -2.81 -2.63
N THR A 276 7.67 -2.38 -1.61
CA THR A 276 7.26 -3.20 -0.45
C THR A 276 6.39 -4.40 -0.82
N ASN A 277 5.76 -4.38 -2.01
CA ASN A 277 4.95 -5.46 -2.52
C ASN A 277 5.72 -6.38 -3.49
N ILE A 278 7.00 -6.11 -3.74
CA ILE A 278 7.83 -6.90 -4.66
C ILE A 278 8.85 -7.71 -3.87
N PHE A 279 8.61 -9.01 -3.76
CA PHE A 279 9.43 -9.92 -2.99
C PHE A 279 10.55 -10.44 -3.90
N LYS A 280 11.77 -9.98 -3.64
CA LYS A 280 12.97 -10.40 -4.35
C LYS A 280 13.51 -11.67 -3.72
N LEU A 281 13.36 -12.78 -4.43
CA LEU A 281 13.84 -14.09 -4.04
C LEU A 281 15.30 -14.29 -4.44
N PRO A 282 16.06 -15.11 -3.70
CA PRO A 282 17.45 -15.42 -4.02
C PRO A 282 17.60 -15.99 -5.43
N ASN A 283 18.57 -15.48 -6.18
CA ASN A 283 18.81 -15.88 -7.57
C ASN A 283 19.97 -16.87 -7.70
N ASN A 284 19.88 -18.00 -6.98
CA ASN A 284 20.98 -18.96 -6.84
C ASN A 284 21.13 -19.93 -8.03
N PHE A 285 20.13 -19.98 -8.93
CA PHE A 285 20.07 -20.96 -10.01
C PHE A 285 19.88 -20.23 -11.33
N SER A 286 20.69 -20.53 -12.35
CA SER A 286 20.43 -20.04 -13.71
C SER A 286 19.19 -20.71 -14.31
N THR A 287 18.54 -20.08 -15.29
CA THR A 287 17.28 -20.55 -15.91
C THR A 287 17.33 -22.02 -16.41
N MET A 288 18.51 -22.52 -16.77
CA MET A 288 18.70 -23.87 -17.34
C MET A 288 19.37 -24.87 -16.38
N SER A 289 19.68 -24.48 -15.14
CA SER A 289 20.42 -25.29 -14.16
C SER A 289 19.55 -26.30 -13.38
N PHE A 290 18.62 -27.00 -14.06
CA PHE A 290 17.64 -27.89 -13.41
C PHE A 290 18.27 -29.00 -12.56
N LYS A 291 19.42 -29.55 -12.97
CA LYS A 291 20.11 -30.61 -12.19
C LYS A 291 20.56 -30.09 -10.83
N GLU A 292 21.16 -28.90 -10.81
CA GLU A 292 21.62 -28.24 -9.59
C GLU A 292 20.44 -27.85 -8.71
N ALA A 293 19.44 -27.19 -9.29
CA ALA A 293 18.21 -26.78 -8.61
C ALA A 293 17.50 -27.95 -7.91
N LEU A 294 17.42 -29.13 -8.54
CA LEU A 294 16.82 -30.32 -7.92
C LEU A 294 17.71 -30.93 -6.83
N SER A 295 19.02 -30.78 -6.91
CA SER A 295 19.97 -31.38 -5.94
C SER A 295 20.19 -30.53 -4.68
N SER A 296 20.22 -29.20 -4.79
CA SER A 296 20.53 -28.30 -3.67
C SER A 296 19.40 -27.32 -3.34
N GLY A 297 18.47 -27.10 -4.28
CA GLY A 297 17.36 -26.16 -4.11
C GLY A 297 16.18 -26.69 -3.30
N LEU A 298 16.11 -28.00 -3.06
CA LEU A 298 15.00 -28.65 -2.35
C LEU A 298 15.26 -28.85 -0.85
N ASP A 299 16.44 -28.52 -0.33
CA ASP A 299 16.80 -28.71 1.08
C ASP A 299 16.83 -27.37 1.82
N ASP A 300 17.98 -26.98 2.39
CA ASP A 300 18.12 -25.75 3.19
C ASP A 300 17.70 -24.49 2.44
N HIS A 301 17.96 -24.43 1.12
CA HIS A 301 17.51 -23.34 0.27
C HIS A 301 15.99 -23.17 0.30
N PHE A 302 15.25 -24.29 0.22
CA PHE A 302 13.80 -24.28 0.24
C PHE A 302 13.28 -23.74 1.58
N ASP A 303 13.80 -24.26 2.69
CA ASP A 303 13.33 -23.88 4.02
C ASP A 303 13.67 -22.42 4.33
N ASN A 304 14.87 -21.94 3.96
CA ASN A 304 15.28 -20.53 4.12
C ASN A 304 14.38 -19.57 3.32
N VAL A 305 14.11 -19.88 2.06
CA VAL A 305 13.25 -19.06 1.20
C VAL A 305 11.81 -19.05 1.71
N ARG A 306 11.30 -20.20 2.17
CA ARG A 306 9.98 -20.29 2.81
C ARG A 306 9.92 -19.37 4.02
N ASP A 307 10.87 -19.49 4.95
CA ASP A 307 10.82 -18.77 6.23
C ASP A 307 10.94 -17.25 6.04
N LYS A 308 11.83 -16.80 5.16
CA LYS A 308 11.93 -15.38 4.78
C LYS A 308 10.66 -14.87 4.11
N THR A 309 10.09 -15.65 3.19
CA THR A 309 8.84 -15.27 2.51
C THR A 309 7.69 -15.15 3.52
N ARG A 310 7.59 -16.12 4.43
CA ARG A 310 6.58 -16.14 5.50
C ARG A 310 6.70 -14.90 6.38
N ALA A 311 7.91 -14.55 6.81
CA ALA A 311 8.15 -13.38 7.64
C ALA A 311 7.72 -12.07 6.96
N SER A 312 8.11 -11.89 5.70
CA SER A 312 7.74 -10.70 4.93
C SER A 312 6.23 -10.63 4.67
N LEU A 313 5.57 -11.75 4.38
CA LEU A 313 4.12 -11.81 4.21
C LEU A 313 3.37 -11.53 5.52
N LEU A 314 3.84 -12.04 6.65
CA LEU A 314 3.25 -11.76 7.96
C LEU A 314 3.30 -10.27 8.32
N SER A 315 4.44 -9.63 8.05
CA SER A 315 4.58 -8.18 8.24
C SER A 315 3.58 -7.41 7.38
N LEU A 316 3.44 -7.76 6.10
CA LEU A 316 2.44 -7.15 5.21
C LEU A 316 1.00 -7.44 5.66
N ALA A 317 0.71 -8.65 6.12
CA ALA A 317 -0.62 -9.03 6.60
C ALA A 317 -1.00 -8.26 7.88
N ASP A 318 -0.06 -8.06 8.83
CA ASP A 318 -0.29 -7.23 10.01
C ASP A 318 -0.54 -5.76 9.63
N GLN A 319 0.21 -5.22 8.66
CA GLN A 319 -0.05 -3.88 8.12
C GLN A 319 -1.46 -3.77 7.53
N GLU A 320 -1.86 -4.71 6.68
CA GLU A 320 -3.20 -4.72 6.09
C GLU A 320 -4.31 -4.94 7.12
N ALA A 321 -4.10 -5.82 8.11
CA ALA A 321 -5.05 -6.03 9.20
C ALA A 321 -5.26 -4.76 10.03
N ARG A 322 -4.18 -4.02 10.32
CA ARG A 322 -4.25 -2.71 10.99
C ARG A 322 -4.99 -1.68 10.13
N LEU A 323 -4.74 -1.66 8.82
CA LEU A 323 -5.43 -0.78 7.88
C LEU A 323 -6.93 -1.12 7.78
N ASP A 324 -7.30 -2.40 7.69
CA ASP A 324 -8.70 -2.83 7.63
C ASP A 324 -9.43 -2.54 8.94
N PHE A 325 -8.80 -2.79 10.09
CA PHE A 325 -9.33 -2.36 11.39
C PHE A 325 -9.58 -0.85 11.44
N LYS A 326 -8.62 -0.04 10.94
CA LYS A 326 -8.79 1.41 10.81
C LYS A 326 -9.90 1.79 9.81
N LYS A 327 -10.08 1.08 8.70
CA LYS A 327 -11.15 1.34 7.71
C LYS A 327 -12.55 1.05 8.26
N ARG A 328 -12.71 -0.05 9.01
CA ARG A 328 -14.00 -0.48 9.59
C ARG A 328 -14.44 0.44 10.72
N ASN A 329 -13.49 0.84 11.57
CA ASN A 329 -13.76 1.65 12.77
C ASN A 329 -13.49 3.14 12.58
N GLY A 330 -12.97 3.55 11.43
CA GLY A 330 -12.63 4.93 11.12
C GLY A 330 -13.74 5.71 10.41
N THR A 331 -13.58 7.03 10.40
CA THR A 331 -14.47 8.00 9.77
C THR A 331 -14.55 7.83 8.24
N LYS A 332 -15.51 8.49 7.58
CA LYS A 332 -15.63 8.51 6.10
C LYS A 332 -14.33 8.92 5.40
N LEU A 333 -13.55 9.80 6.03
CA LEU A 333 -12.26 10.27 5.55
C LEU A 333 -11.19 9.16 5.51
N SER A 334 -11.09 8.38 6.58
CA SER A 334 -10.14 7.27 6.68
C SER A 334 -10.35 6.22 5.59
N ARG A 335 -11.59 6.05 5.10
CA ARG A 335 -11.93 5.12 4.03
C ARG A 335 -11.40 5.61 2.68
N THR A 336 -11.61 6.87 2.34
CA THR A 336 -11.18 7.47 1.07
C THR A 336 -9.65 7.56 0.92
N ILE A 337 -8.92 7.86 2.00
CA ILE A 337 -7.45 8.01 1.97
C ILE A 337 -6.74 6.69 1.68
N ASN A 338 -7.22 5.61 2.28
CA ASN A 338 -6.60 4.31 2.19
C ASN A 338 -6.81 3.62 0.83
N GLU A 339 -7.54 4.23 -0.10
CA GLU A 339 -7.83 3.70 -1.44
C GLU A 339 -6.89 4.24 -2.53
N LYS A 340 -6.16 5.34 -2.32
CA LYS A 340 -5.39 6.02 -3.39
C LYS A 340 -4.04 6.57 -2.90
N GLN A 341 -2.95 5.85 -3.18
CA GLN A 341 -1.60 6.19 -2.67
C GLN A 341 -0.73 7.07 -3.61
N SER A 342 -1.09 7.29 -4.87
CA SER A 342 -0.19 7.93 -5.86
C SER A 342 -0.51 9.42 -6.10
N ALA A 343 -0.16 10.27 -5.13
CA ALA A 343 -0.86 11.54 -4.94
C ALA A 343 -0.07 12.84 -4.98
N ALA A 344 1.14 12.82 -4.44
CA ALA A 344 1.91 14.05 -4.22
C ALA A 344 2.27 14.73 -5.56
N GLU A 345 2.47 13.93 -6.62
CA GLU A 345 2.76 14.41 -7.97
C GLU A 345 1.53 15.02 -8.65
N ILE A 346 0.33 14.47 -8.43
CA ILE A 346 -0.93 14.98 -8.98
C ILE A 346 -1.31 16.31 -8.32
N PHE A 347 -1.11 16.43 -6.99
CA PHE A 347 -1.40 17.66 -6.28
C PHE A 347 -0.52 18.82 -6.76
N ASN A 348 0.79 18.62 -6.86
CA ASN A 348 1.72 19.67 -7.28
C ASN A 348 1.49 20.12 -8.73
N ALA A 349 0.94 19.26 -9.59
CA ALA A 349 0.56 19.62 -10.97
C ALA A 349 -0.75 20.42 -11.07
N LEU A 350 -1.66 20.28 -10.09
CA LEU A 350 -2.99 20.90 -10.09
C LEU A 350 -3.10 22.14 -9.18
N TYR A 351 -2.28 22.22 -8.13
CA TYR A 351 -2.31 23.32 -7.17
C TYR A 351 -1.59 24.55 -7.76
N ARG A 352 -2.36 25.47 -8.35
CA ARG A 352 -1.92 26.85 -8.54
C ARG A 352 -2.09 27.59 -7.21
N GLU A 353 -1.17 28.48 -6.85
CA GLU A 353 -1.10 29.18 -5.56
C GLU A 353 -2.30 30.10 -5.22
N ASP A 354 -3.38 30.08 -6.01
CA ASP A 354 -4.41 31.12 -6.05
C ASP A 354 -5.84 30.65 -5.69
N ILE A 355 -5.99 29.75 -4.70
CA ILE A 355 -7.33 29.48 -4.15
C ILE A 355 -7.62 30.56 -3.11
N GLU A 356 -8.45 31.53 -3.50
CA GLU A 356 -9.00 32.52 -2.59
C GLU A 356 -10.04 31.88 -1.68
N PHE A 357 -9.94 32.13 -0.37
CA PHE A 357 -10.93 31.73 0.63
C PHE A 357 -11.78 32.94 0.99
N GLU A 358 -13.10 32.75 1.10
CA GLU A 358 -13.97 33.83 1.60
C GLU A 358 -13.85 33.95 3.11
N ARG A 359 -13.74 32.80 3.81
CA ARG A 359 -13.60 32.74 5.27
C ARG A 359 -12.90 31.44 5.67
N LEU A 360 -11.99 31.53 6.62
CA LEU A 360 -11.45 30.39 7.37
C LEU A 360 -11.84 30.55 8.83
N GLU A 361 -12.51 29.56 9.41
CA GLU A 361 -12.77 29.49 10.85
C GLU A 361 -11.95 28.36 11.45
N VAL A 362 -11.18 28.65 12.52
CA VAL A 362 -10.42 27.64 13.27
C VAL A 362 -10.84 27.69 14.73
N CYS A 363 -11.38 26.58 15.22
CA CYS A 363 -11.83 26.39 16.59
C CYS A 363 -10.98 25.31 17.27
N MET A 364 -10.40 25.60 18.43
CA MET A 364 -9.52 24.68 19.16
C MET A 364 -10.01 24.45 20.59
N ILE A 365 -10.05 23.20 21.04
CA ILE A 365 -10.39 22.82 22.41
C ILE A 365 -9.19 22.07 23.01
N MET A 366 -8.58 22.67 24.03
CA MET A 366 -7.31 22.23 24.61
C MET A 366 -7.55 21.53 25.96
N ASN A 367 -8.01 20.28 25.93
CA ASN A 367 -8.28 19.44 27.11
C ASN A 367 -7.00 19.03 27.84
N SER A 368 -5.91 18.85 27.10
CA SER A 368 -4.58 18.53 27.61
C SER A 368 -4.00 19.58 28.59
N LEU A 369 -4.56 20.80 28.60
CA LEU A 369 -4.15 21.88 29.50
C LEU A 369 -4.85 21.86 30.87
N ARG A 370 -5.70 20.87 31.14
CA ARG A 370 -6.35 20.69 32.44
C ARG A 370 -5.36 20.24 33.51
N ASP A 371 -5.72 20.40 34.78
CA ASP A 371 -4.95 19.84 35.89
C ASP A 371 -4.98 18.30 35.81
N LYS A 372 -3.90 17.60 36.19
CA LYS A 372 -3.79 16.13 36.06
C LYS A 372 -4.86 15.34 36.84
N GLU A 373 -5.46 15.97 37.84
CA GLU A 373 -6.52 15.39 38.67
C GLU A 373 -7.92 15.54 38.02
N ASP A 374 -8.04 16.34 36.96
CA ASP A 374 -9.30 16.52 36.22
C ASP A 374 -9.64 15.25 35.42
N PRO A 375 -10.85 14.68 35.55
CA PRO A 375 -11.28 13.51 34.79
C PRO A 375 -11.17 13.70 33.26
N GLU A 376 -11.32 14.93 32.79
CA GLU A 376 -11.24 15.28 31.38
C GLU A 376 -9.80 15.56 30.90
N PHE A 377 -8.78 15.51 31.77
CA PHE A 377 -7.37 15.67 31.37
C PHE A 377 -6.92 14.66 30.31
N ARG A 378 -7.50 13.45 30.34
CA ARG A 378 -7.20 12.37 29.39
C ARG A 378 -8.03 12.44 28.11
N VAL A 379 -8.95 13.39 27.99
CA VAL A 379 -9.74 13.60 26.78
C VAL A 379 -8.84 14.27 25.73
N LEU A 380 -8.90 13.79 24.49
CA LEU A 380 -8.10 14.32 23.38
C LEU A 380 -8.44 15.80 23.11
N ASP A 381 -7.46 16.56 22.66
CA ASP A 381 -7.69 17.91 22.13
C ASP A 381 -8.48 17.84 20.84
N ILE A 382 -9.25 18.90 20.53
CA ILE A 382 -10.09 18.96 19.33
C ILE A 382 -9.71 20.20 18.53
N MET A 383 -9.44 20.03 17.24
CA MET A 383 -9.19 21.10 16.29
C MET A 383 -10.24 21.04 15.18
N HIS A 384 -11.12 22.02 15.11
CA HIS A 384 -12.19 22.13 14.14
C HIS A 384 -11.91 23.29 13.19
N THR A 385 -11.61 22.98 11.93
CA THR A 385 -11.32 23.93 10.87
C THR A 385 -12.44 23.94 9.83
N THR A 386 -12.97 25.11 9.49
CA THR A 386 -13.98 25.28 8.46
C THR A 386 -13.49 26.25 7.39
N TYR A 387 -13.37 25.77 6.15
CA TYR A 387 -13.04 26.57 4.98
C TYR A 387 -14.31 26.89 4.20
N LYS A 388 -14.54 28.17 3.89
CA LYS A 388 -15.58 28.60 2.96
C LYS A 388 -14.95 29.14 1.68
N ILE A 389 -15.15 28.42 0.58
CA ILE A 389 -14.44 28.65 -0.69
C ILE A 389 -15.43 29.16 -1.74
N PRO A 390 -15.23 30.37 -2.30
CA PRO A 390 -16.06 30.90 -3.38
C PRO A 390 -15.81 30.18 -4.69
N LEU A 391 -16.88 29.80 -5.40
CA LEU A 391 -16.82 29.13 -6.70
C LEU A 391 -16.62 30.11 -7.88
N LYS A 392 -16.27 31.37 -7.60
CA LYS A 392 -16.14 32.46 -8.60
C LYS A 392 -15.05 32.21 -9.65
N ASN A 393 -14.09 31.32 -9.38
CA ASN A 393 -13.04 30.93 -10.31
C ASN A 393 -13.21 29.44 -10.71
N LYS A 394 -14.14 29.13 -11.63
CA LYS A 394 -14.23 27.81 -12.30
C LYS A 394 -13.01 27.62 -13.21
N ILE A 395 -11.86 27.30 -12.65
CA ILE A 395 -10.64 27.00 -13.39
C ILE A 395 -10.32 25.53 -13.11
N SER A 396 -10.67 24.67 -14.06
CA SER A 396 -10.59 23.20 -14.00
C SER A 396 -11.75 22.50 -13.26
N GLY A 397 -12.13 21.33 -13.75
CA GLY A 397 -13.24 20.53 -13.20
C GLY A 397 -12.98 19.92 -11.81
N ILE A 398 -11.91 20.33 -11.13
CA ILE A 398 -11.50 19.85 -9.80
C ILE A 398 -11.10 21.04 -8.94
N ILE A 399 -11.58 21.07 -7.69
CA ILE A 399 -11.16 22.03 -6.66
C ILE A 399 -10.25 21.27 -5.67
N PRO A 400 -8.93 21.57 -5.65
CA PRO A 400 -8.04 21.01 -4.65
C PRO A 400 -8.14 21.81 -3.34
N VAL A 401 -8.23 21.13 -2.20
CA VAL A 401 -8.22 21.76 -0.86
C VAL A 401 -7.16 21.08 -0.02
N LYS A 402 -6.39 21.84 0.75
CA LYS A 402 -5.36 21.29 1.64
C LYS A 402 -5.78 21.48 3.09
N VAL A 403 -5.81 20.39 3.85
CA VAL A 403 -5.96 20.41 5.31
C VAL A 403 -4.79 19.69 5.96
N PHE A 404 -4.69 19.69 7.29
CA PHE A 404 -3.59 19.06 8.01
C PHE A 404 -4.11 18.23 9.18
N ILE A 405 -3.59 17.01 9.33
CA ILE A 405 -3.80 16.19 10.51
C ILE A 405 -2.57 16.30 11.41
N ALA A 406 -2.76 16.55 12.68
CA ALA A 406 -1.68 16.59 13.66
C ALA A 406 -1.55 15.23 14.38
N SER A 407 -0.32 14.83 14.71
CA SER A 407 -0.01 13.59 15.44
C SER A 407 1.28 13.71 16.25
N ASN A 408 1.36 12.99 17.37
CA ASN A 408 2.55 12.98 18.24
C ASN A 408 3.48 11.77 18.01
N SER A 409 3.02 10.74 17.31
CA SER A 409 3.75 9.46 17.17
C SER A 409 4.57 9.34 15.89
N GLY A 410 4.48 10.32 14.98
CA GLY A 410 5.02 10.21 13.63
C GLY A 410 4.22 9.24 12.73
N GLU A 411 3.14 8.65 13.25
CA GLU A 411 2.17 7.88 12.48
C GLU A 411 0.88 8.69 12.31
N ILE A 412 0.25 8.60 11.15
CA ILE A 412 -1.03 9.25 10.89
C ILE A 412 -2.19 8.46 11.52
N ASP A 413 -3.00 9.12 12.34
CA ASP A 413 -4.27 8.58 12.82
C ASP A 413 -5.45 9.20 12.09
N LEU A 414 -5.86 8.54 11.00
CA LEU A 414 -6.99 8.96 10.20
C LEU A 414 -8.35 8.68 10.86
N THR A 415 -8.39 7.87 11.92
CA THR A 415 -9.64 7.54 12.62
C THR A 415 -10.08 8.64 13.57
N ALA A 416 -9.12 9.47 13.98
CA ALA A 416 -9.30 10.62 14.85
C ALA A 416 -9.75 11.89 14.10
N SER A 417 -9.94 11.81 12.78
CA SER A 417 -10.14 12.96 11.90
C SER A 417 -11.36 12.80 10.99
N GLU A 418 -12.22 13.82 10.91
CA GLU A 418 -13.47 13.83 10.15
C GLU A 418 -13.50 15.01 9.17
N ILE A 419 -13.85 14.75 7.91
CA ILE A 419 -14.02 15.79 6.88
C ILE A 419 -15.39 15.67 6.23
N GLU A 420 -16.12 16.78 6.23
CA GLU A 420 -17.39 16.94 5.55
C GLU A 420 -17.28 18.06 4.52
N ILE A 421 -17.81 17.84 3.32
CA ILE A 421 -17.84 18.85 2.27
C ILE A 421 -19.26 18.97 1.80
N PHE A 422 -19.75 20.20 1.73
CA PHE A 422 -21.11 20.50 1.28
C PHE A 422 -21.16 21.84 0.55
N ASP A 423 -22.10 21.98 -0.38
CA ASP A 423 -22.39 23.26 -1.01
C ASP A 423 -23.30 24.13 -0.12
N ASP A 424 -23.53 25.37 -0.53
CA ASP A 424 -24.42 26.33 0.14
C ASP A 424 -25.91 25.93 0.13
N HIS A 425 -26.28 24.86 -0.58
CA HIS A 425 -27.59 24.23 -0.51
C HIS A 425 -27.65 23.07 0.50
N GLY A 426 -26.54 22.77 1.19
CA GLY A 426 -26.44 21.68 2.16
C GLY A 426 -26.29 20.29 1.54
N ARG A 427 -26.01 20.20 0.23
CA ARG A 427 -25.77 18.92 -0.43
C ARG A 427 -24.36 18.44 -0.10
N SER A 428 -24.25 17.23 0.44
CA SER A 428 -22.94 16.59 0.66
C SER A 428 -22.25 16.30 -0.67
N ILE A 429 -20.99 16.70 -0.76
CA ILE A 429 -20.14 16.54 -1.94
C ILE A 429 -19.12 15.43 -1.68
N ASN A 430 -18.96 14.53 -2.64
CA ASN A 430 -17.93 13.51 -2.57
C ASN A 430 -16.55 14.10 -2.89
N PHE A 431 -15.53 13.53 -2.27
CA PHE A 431 -14.16 13.96 -2.49
C PHE A 431 -13.24 12.75 -2.54
N SER A 432 -12.11 12.92 -3.22
CA SER A 432 -10.95 12.05 -3.06
C SER A 432 -9.95 12.77 -2.17
N VAL A 433 -9.15 12.04 -1.42
CA VAL A 433 -8.16 12.66 -0.54
C VAL A 433 -6.89 11.83 -0.55
N LEU A 434 -5.77 12.53 -0.43
CA LEU A 434 -4.46 11.95 -0.51
C LEU A 434 -3.56 12.50 0.59
N VAL A 435 -2.70 11.66 1.15
CA VAL A 435 -1.74 12.10 2.19
C VAL A 435 -0.45 12.56 1.52
N GLY A 436 0.02 13.75 1.89
CA GLY A 436 1.33 14.24 1.52
C GLY A 436 2.42 13.87 2.52
N GLU A 437 3.64 14.29 2.21
CA GLU A 437 4.80 14.02 3.04
C GLU A 437 4.69 14.68 4.42
N VAL A 438 4.99 13.89 5.46
CA VAL A 438 4.91 14.34 6.85
C VAL A 438 5.92 15.46 7.12
N ARG A 439 5.47 16.50 7.83
CA ARG A 439 6.34 17.58 8.29
C ARG A 439 6.39 17.58 9.80
N LYS A 440 7.60 17.53 10.37
CA LYS A 440 7.79 17.68 11.81
C LYS A 440 7.75 19.17 12.17
N PHE A 441 6.89 19.53 13.11
CA PHE A 441 6.75 20.88 13.68
C PHE A 441 7.01 20.81 15.19
N SER A 442 8.19 21.27 15.63
CA SER A 442 8.64 21.12 17.02
C SER A 442 8.55 19.65 17.50
N THR A 443 7.55 19.32 18.30
CA THR A 443 7.29 18.01 18.92
C THR A 443 6.12 17.25 18.28
N SER A 444 5.37 17.86 17.36
CA SER A 444 4.28 17.23 16.62
C SER A 444 4.63 16.99 15.16
N TYR A 445 3.87 16.11 14.51
CA TYR A 445 3.94 15.76 13.11
C TYR A 445 2.66 16.22 12.41
N ASN A 446 2.80 17.03 11.38
CA ASN A 446 1.70 17.49 10.55
C ASN A 446 1.69 16.71 9.24
N PHE A 447 0.58 16.03 8.99
CA PHE A 447 0.30 15.29 7.77
C PHE A 447 -0.61 16.13 6.87
N PRO A 448 -0.09 16.70 5.77
CA PRO A 448 -0.95 17.40 4.83
C PRO A 448 -1.90 16.41 4.14
N LEU A 449 -3.18 16.72 4.14
CA LEU A 449 -4.18 16.02 3.35
C LEU A 449 -4.59 16.89 2.17
N TYR A 450 -4.47 16.32 0.98
CA TYR A 450 -4.83 16.92 -0.29
C TYR A 450 -6.18 16.36 -0.74
N ILE A 451 -7.21 17.17 -0.64
CA ILE A 451 -8.58 16.86 -0.98
C ILE A 451 -8.85 17.32 -2.41
N PHE A 452 -9.53 16.50 -3.21
CA PHE A 452 -9.90 16.78 -4.58
C PHE A 452 -11.40 16.63 -4.73
N ILE A 453 -12.05 17.75 -5.05
CA ILE A 453 -13.50 17.86 -5.16
C ILE A 453 -13.84 18.03 -6.63
N LYS A 454 -14.68 17.15 -7.20
CA LYS A 454 -15.10 17.30 -8.60
C LYS A 454 -16.16 18.39 -8.70
N CYS A 455 -15.97 19.34 -9.59
CA CYS A 455 -16.96 20.39 -9.86
C CYS A 455 -18.30 19.81 -10.39
N SER A 456 -18.28 18.62 -10.98
CA SER A 456 -19.50 17.90 -11.42
C SER A 456 -20.42 17.49 -10.28
N ASP A 457 -19.88 17.37 -9.07
CA ASP A 457 -20.61 16.86 -7.91
C ASP A 457 -21.26 18.01 -7.11
N ILE A 458 -20.97 19.26 -7.49
CA ILE A 458 -21.45 20.50 -6.90
C ILE A 458 -22.74 20.96 -7.60
N SER A 459 -23.67 21.55 -6.87
CA SER A 459 -24.89 22.11 -7.47
C SER A 459 -24.56 23.23 -8.47
N PRO A 460 -25.20 23.29 -9.66
CA PRO A 460 -24.82 24.21 -10.73
C PRO A 460 -24.85 25.70 -10.37
N ASP A 461 -25.74 26.08 -9.45
CA ASP A 461 -26.03 27.42 -8.93
C ASP A 461 -25.35 27.73 -7.59
N ALA A 462 -24.63 26.76 -7.02
CA ALA A 462 -23.90 26.94 -5.78
C ALA A 462 -22.87 28.08 -5.92
N LYS A 463 -22.79 28.94 -4.90
CA LYS A 463 -21.82 30.04 -4.85
C LYS A 463 -20.58 29.68 -4.06
N TYR A 464 -20.71 28.74 -3.12
CA TYR A 464 -19.66 28.35 -2.20
C TYR A 464 -19.66 26.85 -1.97
N ILE A 465 -18.47 26.34 -1.63
CA ILE A 465 -18.35 25.06 -0.94
C ILE A 465 -17.81 25.32 0.47
N THR A 466 -18.27 24.50 1.41
CA THR A 466 -17.78 24.48 2.78
C THR A 466 -17.06 23.17 3.00
N VAL A 467 -15.80 23.25 3.45
CA VAL A 467 -15.02 22.10 3.90
C VAL A 467 -14.90 22.20 5.40
N ARG A 468 -15.55 21.29 6.12
CA ARG A 468 -15.46 21.14 7.56
C ARG A 468 -14.47 20.02 7.86
N HIS A 469 -13.49 20.28 8.70
CA HIS A 469 -12.47 19.32 9.14
C HIS A 469 -12.39 19.34 10.67
N ILE A 470 -12.61 18.21 11.31
CA ILE A 470 -12.51 18.03 12.76
C ILE A 470 -11.40 17.02 13.02
N ASP A 471 -10.36 17.41 13.74
CA ASP A 471 -9.23 16.57 14.11
C ASP A 471 -9.18 16.41 15.62
N THR A 472 -8.90 15.20 16.10
CA THR A 472 -8.68 14.94 17.53
C THR A 472 -7.26 14.48 17.76
N VAL A 473 -6.57 15.13 18.70
CA VAL A 473 -5.11 14.99 18.88
C VAL A 473 -4.82 14.70 20.34
N GLU A 474 -4.00 13.69 20.60
CA GLU A 474 -3.48 13.44 21.94
C GLU A 474 -2.48 14.53 22.27
N ASN A 475 -2.81 15.45 23.19
CA ASN A 475 -1.93 16.52 23.65
C ASN A 475 -1.30 17.31 22.50
N ALA A 476 -2.07 18.24 21.91
CA ALA A 476 -1.63 19.07 20.79
C ALA A 476 -0.44 19.99 21.14
N MET A 477 -0.14 20.18 22.43
CA MET A 477 0.90 21.08 22.93
C MET A 477 1.67 20.48 24.11
N PRO A 478 2.46 19.41 23.89
CA PRO A 478 3.08 18.66 24.99
C PRO A 478 4.12 19.46 25.78
N ASP A 479 4.77 20.44 25.15
CA ASP A 479 5.88 21.20 25.74
C ASP A 479 5.47 22.29 26.74
N ILE A 480 4.17 22.63 26.84
CA ILE A 480 3.69 23.76 27.67
C ILE A 480 4.01 23.57 29.16
N PHE A 481 4.03 22.33 29.65
CA PHE A 481 4.32 22.04 31.06
C PHE A 481 5.66 21.33 31.28
N GLU A 482 6.30 20.81 30.24
CA GLU A 482 7.55 20.03 30.38
C GLU A 482 8.82 20.91 30.40
N ALA A 483 8.76 22.13 29.86
CA ALA A 483 9.86 23.07 29.95
C ALA A 483 10.01 23.55 31.40
N LYS A 484 10.90 22.90 32.17
CA LYS A 484 11.22 23.13 33.60
C LYS A 484 11.52 24.58 34.02
N ASN A 485 11.64 25.52 33.07
CA ASN A 485 11.88 26.95 33.29
C ASN A 485 10.83 27.87 32.62
N SER A 486 9.78 27.31 32.01
CA SER A 486 8.76 28.07 31.29
C SER A 486 7.63 28.49 32.22
N LYS A 487 7.25 29.76 32.12
CA LYS A 487 6.06 30.31 32.76
C LYS A 487 4.88 29.81 31.93
N PRO A 488 3.95 28.97 32.45
CA PRO A 488 2.94 28.27 31.64
C PRO A 488 2.14 29.20 30.73
N GLY A 489 1.80 30.41 31.21
CA GLY A 489 1.14 31.43 30.40
C GLY A 489 1.94 31.86 29.16
N LYS A 490 3.26 32.04 29.27
CA LYS A 490 4.11 32.42 28.13
C LYS A 490 4.15 31.31 27.07
N ALA A 491 4.28 30.05 27.50
CA ALA A 491 4.31 28.90 26.58
C ALA A 491 2.97 28.71 25.84
N VAL A 492 1.83 28.86 26.53
CA VAL A 492 0.49 28.85 25.90
C VAL A 492 0.37 29.95 24.83
N SER A 493 0.93 31.13 25.10
CA SER A 493 0.85 32.28 24.21
C SER A 493 1.68 32.11 22.95
N GLU A 494 2.92 31.65 23.11
CA GLU A 494 3.82 31.35 22.01
C GLU A 494 3.26 30.22 21.14
N ALA A 495 2.65 29.20 21.76
CA ALA A 495 2.00 28.10 21.05
C ALA A 495 0.78 28.57 20.25
N ILE A 496 -0.11 29.39 20.84
CA ILE A 496 -1.26 29.97 20.12
C ILE A 496 -0.75 30.85 18.98
N ALA A 497 0.23 31.74 19.22
CA ALA A 497 0.80 32.59 18.18
C ALA A 497 1.41 31.79 17.01
N MET A 498 2.10 30.68 17.31
CA MET A 498 2.67 29.78 16.31
C MET A 498 1.60 29.06 15.48
N ILE A 499 0.50 28.63 16.09
CA ILE A 499 -0.62 28.03 15.34
C ILE A 499 -1.27 29.08 14.43
N CYS A 500 -1.34 30.32 14.90
CA CYS A 500 -2.09 31.38 14.24
C CYS A 500 -1.29 32.11 13.14
N SER A 501 0.03 31.91 13.08
CA SER A 501 0.90 32.39 12.00
C SER A 501 0.89 31.52 10.74
N GLN A 502 0.11 30.43 10.72
CA GLN A 502 0.17 29.39 9.69
C GLN A 502 -0.64 29.62 8.40
N PRO A 503 -1.56 30.60 8.27
CA PRO A 503 -2.19 30.85 6.97
C PRO A 503 -1.82 32.18 6.30
N LYS A 504 -1.40 32.09 5.02
CA LYS A 504 -1.43 33.19 4.04
C LYS A 504 -2.87 33.50 3.54
N TYR A 505 -3.89 33.35 4.39
CA TYR A 505 -5.29 33.48 4.00
C TYR A 505 -5.86 34.81 4.48
N ASN A 506 -6.70 35.43 3.65
CA ASN A 506 -7.46 36.62 4.02
C ASN A 506 -8.69 36.18 4.82
N ASN A 507 -9.13 37.02 5.78
CA ASN A 507 -10.37 36.83 6.54
C ASN A 507 -10.44 35.51 7.35
N VAL A 508 -9.54 35.38 8.33
CA VAL A 508 -9.48 34.24 9.27
C VAL A 508 -10.11 34.61 10.60
N GLU A 509 -10.92 33.71 11.13
CA GLU A 509 -11.47 33.79 12.48
C GLU A 509 -10.94 32.65 13.33
N TRP A 510 -10.39 32.99 14.48
CA TRP A 510 -9.86 32.04 15.43
C TRP A 510 -10.71 32.03 16.69
N ARG A 511 -10.99 30.83 17.18
CA ARG A 511 -11.66 30.56 18.46
C ARG A 511 -10.86 29.53 19.24
N VAL A 512 -10.41 29.88 20.43
CA VAL A 512 -9.63 28.97 21.28
C VAL A 512 -10.30 28.82 22.63
N HIS A 513 -10.64 27.58 22.98
CA HIS A 513 -11.24 27.18 24.24
C HIS A 513 -10.15 26.68 25.19
N LEU A 514 -9.83 27.50 26.19
CA LEU A 514 -8.84 27.18 27.22
C LEU A 514 -9.53 26.76 28.51
N PRO A 515 -9.06 25.69 29.20
CA PRO A 515 -9.56 25.32 30.51
C PRO A 515 -9.42 26.45 31.54
N ALA A 516 -10.38 26.60 32.44
CA ALA A 516 -10.34 27.61 33.50
C ALA A 516 -9.10 27.46 34.41
N SER A 517 -8.60 26.23 34.58
CA SER A 517 -7.38 25.93 35.34
C SER A 517 -6.14 26.65 34.80
N ILE A 518 -6.01 26.82 33.48
CA ILE A 518 -4.86 27.51 32.86
C ILE A 518 -5.05 29.03 32.83
N MET A 519 -6.29 29.52 32.88
CA MET A 519 -6.61 30.95 32.82
C MET A 519 -6.07 31.74 34.02
N LYS A 520 -5.79 31.09 35.16
CA LYS A 520 -5.09 31.74 36.30
C LYS A 520 -3.66 32.17 35.95
N HIS A 521 -3.07 31.54 34.93
CA HIS A 521 -1.70 31.80 34.46
C HIS A 521 -1.65 32.69 33.21
N VAL A 522 -2.80 33.03 32.63
CA VAL A 522 -2.93 33.74 31.35
C VAL A 522 -3.69 35.06 31.59
N LYS A 523 -3.01 36.21 31.58
CA LYS A 523 -3.72 37.48 31.38
C LYS A 523 -4.05 37.65 29.90
N VAL A 524 -5.15 38.31 29.59
CA VAL A 524 -5.50 38.64 28.20
C VAL A 524 -5.57 40.16 28.15
N SER A 525 -4.59 40.80 27.52
CA SER A 525 -4.55 42.26 27.37
C SER A 525 -4.50 42.61 25.89
N PRO A 526 -5.25 43.61 25.39
CA PRO A 526 -5.08 44.10 24.02
C PRO A 526 -3.63 44.55 23.77
N LEU A 527 -3.08 44.30 22.58
CA LEU A 527 -1.74 44.79 22.22
C LEU A 527 -1.65 46.33 22.37
N ASN A 528 -0.54 46.83 22.95
CA ASN A 528 -0.28 48.26 23.19
C ASN A 528 -0.11 49.11 21.90
N LYS A 529 -0.04 48.49 20.73
CA LYS A 529 -0.14 49.13 19.41
C LYS A 529 -0.94 48.20 18.50
N PRO A 530 -2.24 48.44 18.29
CA PRO A 530 -2.95 47.73 17.24
C PRO A 530 -2.30 48.15 15.91
N ASP A 531 -1.92 47.16 15.11
CA ASP A 531 -1.77 47.38 13.68
C ASP A 531 -3.11 47.93 13.17
N GLU A 532 -3.13 49.09 12.51
CA GLU A 532 -4.38 49.79 12.12
C GLU A 532 -5.27 48.91 11.22
N ASN A 533 -4.68 47.86 10.62
CA ASN A 533 -5.30 46.91 9.71
C ASN A 533 -5.86 45.64 10.39
N VAL A 534 -5.71 45.48 11.71
CA VAL A 534 -6.23 44.32 12.45
C VAL A 534 -7.34 44.75 13.42
N HIS A 535 -8.56 44.33 13.13
CA HIS A 535 -9.72 44.57 14.00
C HIS A 535 -9.83 43.51 15.10
N TYR A 536 -9.35 43.87 16.29
CA TYR A 536 -9.49 43.06 17.50
C TYR A 536 -10.82 43.37 18.19
N SER A 537 -11.78 42.44 18.13
CA SER A 537 -12.95 42.43 19.03
C SER A 537 -12.79 41.28 20.03
N GLY A 538 -11.91 41.45 21.01
CA GLY A 538 -11.78 40.50 22.11
C GLY A 538 -13.00 40.61 23.02
N ILE A 539 -14.01 39.79 22.79
CA ILE A 539 -15.15 39.64 23.71
C ILE A 539 -14.84 38.42 24.59
N ALA A 540 -14.33 38.64 25.79
CA ALA A 540 -14.34 37.62 26.84
C ALA A 540 -15.74 37.57 27.47
N ASN A 541 -16.76 37.19 26.72
CA ASN A 541 -18.10 37.01 27.27
C ASN A 541 -18.30 35.55 27.71
N GLY A 542 -18.71 35.39 28.96
CA GLY A 542 -19.81 34.47 29.25
C GLY A 542 -19.44 33.09 29.80
N ILE A 543 -20.16 32.80 30.88
CA ILE A 543 -20.18 31.62 31.77
C ILE A 543 -20.62 30.31 31.06
N ILE A 544 -21.06 30.36 29.79
CA ILE A 544 -21.43 29.21 28.94
C ILE A 544 -21.14 29.59 27.47
N ASN A 545 -20.60 28.65 26.68
CA ASN A 545 -20.29 28.87 25.27
C ASN A 545 -21.55 28.67 24.38
N GLU A 546 -22.17 29.77 23.96
CA GLU A 546 -23.40 29.77 23.16
C GLU A 546 -23.18 29.39 21.68
N ASP A 547 -21.93 29.38 21.21
CA ASP A 547 -21.55 29.09 19.81
C ASP A 547 -21.51 27.59 19.47
N LEU A 548 -21.55 26.70 20.47
CA LEU A 548 -21.57 25.26 20.26
C LEU A 548 -23.01 24.75 20.23
N GLN A 549 -23.38 24.05 19.15
CA GLN A 549 -24.70 23.44 19.00
C GLN A 549 -24.74 22.02 19.60
N GLY A 550 -25.89 21.63 20.16
CA GLY A 550 -26.13 20.28 20.67
C GLY A 550 -25.31 19.91 21.92
N ASP A 551 -24.92 18.64 22.02
CA ASP A 551 -24.17 18.04 23.16
C ASP A 551 -22.76 18.65 23.37
N GLN A 552 -22.31 19.55 22.48
CA GLN A 552 -21.04 20.26 22.63
C GLN A 552 -21.12 21.53 23.50
N ARG A 553 -22.30 21.88 24.04
CA ARG A 553 -22.40 22.93 25.07
C ARG A 553 -21.63 22.52 26.33
N ARG A 554 -20.37 22.95 26.45
CA ARG A 554 -19.52 22.61 27.59
C ARG A 554 -19.71 23.58 28.78
N PRO A 555 -19.50 23.11 30.02
CA PRO A 555 -19.77 23.89 31.24
C PRO A 555 -18.74 25.01 31.49
N ILE A 556 -18.99 25.79 32.54
CA ILE A 556 -18.29 26.94 33.17
C ILE A 556 -16.73 26.85 33.25
N ASN A 557 -16.14 25.70 32.92
CA ASN A 557 -14.73 25.39 33.03
C ASN A 557 -13.89 25.77 31.80
N TYR A 558 -14.43 26.51 30.82
CA TYR A 558 -13.64 27.04 29.70
C TYR A 558 -13.81 28.55 29.55
N ARG A 559 -12.77 29.21 29.04
CA ARG A 559 -12.85 30.57 28.50
C ARG A 559 -12.55 30.55 27.01
N VAL A 560 -13.28 31.36 26.25
CA VAL A 560 -13.13 31.48 24.79
C VAL A 560 -12.32 32.74 24.48
N ILE A 561 -11.27 32.58 23.68
CA ILE A 561 -10.56 33.69 23.06
C ILE A 561 -10.95 33.70 21.58
N GLN A 562 -11.56 34.80 21.14
CA GLN A 562 -11.99 35.00 19.76
C GLN A 562 -11.32 36.24 19.17
N TRP A 563 -10.82 36.12 17.94
CA TRP A 563 -10.36 37.26 17.16
C TRP A 563 -10.46 36.98 15.66
N LYS A 564 -10.40 38.07 14.88
CA LYS A 564 -10.54 38.04 13.42
C LYS A 564 -9.40 38.81 12.77
N SER A 565 -8.79 38.24 11.74
CA SER A 565 -7.78 38.91 10.91
C SER A 565 -8.29 39.06 9.48
N THR A 566 -8.22 40.27 8.93
CA THR A 566 -8.59 40.56 7.54
C THR A 566 -7.43 40.44 6.56
N GLU A 567 -6.18 40.44 7.05
CA GLU A 567 -4.95 40.25 6.28
C GLU A 567 -4.19 38.97 6.71
N PRO A 568 -3.28 38.45 5.87
CA PRO A 568 -2.39 37.34 6.22
C PRO A 568 -1.61 37.61 7.50
N VAL A 569 -1.59 36.66 8.42
CA VAL A 569 -0.90 36.81 9.71
C VAL A 569 0.54 36.32 9.56
N PHE A 570 1.51 37.23 9.64
CA PHE A 570 2.94 36.87 9.59
C PHE A 570 3.46 36.38 10.95
N GLU A 571 4.49 35.54 10.91
CA GLU A 571 5.20 35.02 12.07
C GLU A 571 5.68 36.18 12.96
N GLY A 572 5.13 36.28 14.19
CA GLY A 572 5.43 37.36 15.14
C GLY A 572 4.35 38.44 15.32
N GLN A 573 3.38 38.56 14.39
CA GLN A 573 2.24 39.51 14.51
C GLN A 573 0.94 38.85 15.03
N ALA A 574 0.91 37.52 15.11
CA ALA A 574 -0.28 36.71 15.42
C ALA A 574 -0.84 36.87 16.84
N ALA A 575 -0.07 37.46 17.75
CA ALA A 575 -0.48 37.60 19.14
C ALA A 575 -1.20 38.93 19.35
N GLY A 576 -2.48 39.01 18.99
CA GLY A 576 -3.38 40.13 19.34
C GLY A 576 -3.55 40.39 20.85
N PHE A 577 -2.87 39.60 21.69
CA PHE A 577 -2.95 39.65 23.14
C PHE A 577 -1.56 39.59 23.78
N ASP A 578 -1.28 40.52 24.70
CA ASP A 578 -0.18 40.35 25.66
C ASP A 578 -0.67 39.45 26.80
N ILE A 579 -0.21 38.20 26.77
CA ILE A 579 -0.41 37.23 27.83
C ILE A 579 0.79 37.31 28.77
N SER A 580 0.74 38.33 29.62
CA SER A 580 1.68 38.49 30.71
C SER A 580 1.21 37.74 31.97
N LEU A 581 2.16 37.29 32.78
CA LEU A 581 1.86 36.59 34.02
C LEU A 581 1.09 37.46 35.01
N ASN A 582 0.23 36.82 35.80
CA ASN A 582 -0.02 37.31 37.15
C ASN A 582 1.24 37.00 37.98
N PRO A 583 1.89 37.98 38.62
CA PRO A 583 3.12 37.76 39.38
C PRO A 583 2.88 37.09 40.75
N PHE A 584 1.69 36.50 40.97
CA PHE A 584 1.29 35.82 42.19
C PHE A 584 1.28 34.31 42.00
#